data_AF-A0A495RHK4-F1
#
_entry.id   AF-A0A495RHK4-F1
#
_cell.length_a   1.000
_cell.length_b   1.000
_cell.length_c   1.000
_cell.angle_alpha   90.00
_cell.angle_beta   90.00
_cell.angle_gamma   90.00
#
_symmetry.space_group_name_H-M   'P 1'
#
loop_
_entity.id
_entity.type
_entity.pdbx_description
1 polymer ?
#
loop_
_entity_poly.entity_id
_entity_poly.type
_entity_poly.pdbx_seq_one_letter_code
_entity_poly.pdbx_strand_id
1 'polypeptide(L)'
;MFNNSINKLTNTSHLPATHSLHHQYENIDLFVNISDKLMMWGKYHRYKSDCGYKRKSSSFISSPASKGLFFDFELIDFIDKILLSLKTSSLIKHQQEYAVIDAYYKGIDLAIDGYDWSQKLTIRDIAQYLNIPKSTVANRKKTAEQFVLNEFIKLSKL
;
A
#
# COMPACT_ATOMS: atom_id res chain seq x y z
N MET A 1 -32.74 -53.54 -4.03
CA MET A 1 -31.95 -52.75 -4.99
C MET A 1 -31.50 -51.48 -4.28
N PHE A 2 -30.29 -51.50 -3.72
CA PHE A 2 -29.64 -50.34 -3.12
C PHE A 2 -28.27 -50.23 -3.80
N ASN A 3 -28.06 -49.16 -4.58
CA ASN A 3 -26.80 -48.90 -5.25
C ASN A 3 -25.79 -48.30 -4.25
N ASN A 4 -24.64 -48.98 -4.12
CA ASN A 4 -23.27 -48.49 -4.42
C ASN A 4 -22.97 -47.00 -4.15
N SER A 5 -21.86 -46.57 -3.55
CA SER A 5 -20.53 -47.16 -3.35
C SER A 5 -19.69 -46.34 -2.36
N ILE A 6 -18.67 -47.00 -1.81
CA ILE A 6 -17.70 -46.55 -0.81
C ILE A 6 -16.49 -45.82 -1.44
N ASN A 7 -15.97 -44.82 -0.72
CA ASN A 7 -14.61 -44.21 -0.70
C ASN A 7 -13.93 -43.66 -1.97
N LYS A 8 -13.51 -42.38 -1.88
CA LYS A 8 -12.09 -42.00 -2.03
C LYS A 8 -11.79 -40.62 -1.43
N LEU A 9 -10.96 -40.61 -0.39
CA LEU A 9 -10.14 -39.47 0.00
C LEU A 9 -9.17 -39.16 -1.15
N THR A 10 -9.23 -37.95 -1.68
CA THR A 10 -8.06 -37.31 -2.33
C THR A 10 -8.02 -35.85 -1.94
N ASN A 11 -7.03 -35.52 -1.10
CA ASN A 11 -6.43 -34.20 -1.04
C ASN A 11 -6.07 -33.75 -2.46
N THR A 12 -6.65 -32.65 -2.91
CA THR A 12 -5.96 -31.72 -3.81
C THR A 12 -6.27 -30.32 -3.33
N SER A 13 -5.23 -29.73 -2.74
CA SER A 13 -5.01 -28.31 -2.57
C SER A 13 -5.54 -27.50 -3.76
N HIS A 14 -6.68 -26.84 -3.59
CA HIS A 14 -6.99 -25.67 -4.41
C HIS A 14 -6.23 -24.48 -3.82
N LEU A 15 -4.95 -24.37 -4.20
CA LEU A 15 -4.35 -23.05 -4.35
C LEU A 15 -5.28 -22.25 -5.26
N PRO A 16 -5.69 -21.02 -4.88
CA PRO A 16 -6.25 -20.12 -5.88
C PRO A 16 -5.14 -19.90 -6.91
N ALA A 17 -5.45 -20.25 -8.16
CA ALA A 17 -4.62 -19.97 -9.30
C ALA A 17 -4.19 -18.50 -9.22
N THR A 18 -2.88 -18.28 -9.24
CA THR A 18 -2.27 -16.98 -9.49
C THR A 18 -2.76 -16.52 -10.86
N HIS A 19 -3.87 -15.79 -10.88
CA HIS A 19 -4.35 -15.15 -12.08
C HIS A 19 -3.30 -14.10 -12.47
N SER A 20 -2.66 -14.42 -13.58
CA SER A 20 -1.63 -13.66 -14.26
C SER A 20 -1.90 -12.15 -14.26
N LEU A 21 -0.94 -11.40 -13.69
CA LEU A 21 -0.80 -9.93 -13.68
C LEU A 21 -0.85 -9.26 -15.07
N HIS A 22 -0.88 -10.02 -16.17
CA HIS A 22 -0.67 -9.48 -17.52
C HIS A 22 -1.93 -9.00 -18.25
N HIS A 23 -3.14 -9.38 -17.84
CA HIS A 23 -4.33 -9.20 -18.71
C HIS A 23 -5.36 -8.14 -18.28
N GLN A 24 -5.14 -7.38 -17.20
CA GLN A 24 -6.12 -6.38 -16.73
C GLN A 24 -5.68 -4.92 -16.83
N TYR A 25 -4.48 -4.63 -17.35
CA TYR A 25 -3.99 -3.25 -17.51
C TYR A 25 -4.04 -2.73 -18.95
N GLU A 26 -4.71 -3.45 -19.85
CA GLU A 26 -5.00 -2.95 -21.19
C GLU A 26 -6.12 -1.88 -21.12
N ASN A 27 -5.70 -0.61 -21.11
CA ASN A 27 -6.46 0.57 -21.55
C ASN A 27 -7.46 1.28 -20.61
N ILE A 28 -7.41 1.14 -19.29
CA ILE A 28 -8.19 2.04 -18.40
C ILE A 28 -7.28 2.73 -17.37
N ASP A 29 -6.79 3.90 -17.79
CA ASP A 29 -6.37 5.00 -16.92
C ASP A 29 -5.17 4.75 -15.98
N LEU A 30 -4.07 4.20 -16.51
CA LEU A 30 -2.77 4.14 -15.83
C LEU A 30 -2.24 5.53 -15.39
N PHE A 31 -2.81 6.61 -15.93
CA PHE A 31 -2.56 8.01 -15.54
C PHE A 31 -3.45 8.51 -14.39
N VAL A 32 -4.21 7.64 -13.73
CA VAL A 32 -4.75 7.93 -12.38
C VAL A 32 -3.61 8.41 -11.50
N ASN A 33 -3.76 9.62 -10.97
CA ASN A 33 -2.76 10.37 -10.22
C ASN A 33 -2.05 9.46 -9.21
N ILE A 34 -0.71 9.34 -9.30
CA ILE A 34 0.07 8.50 -8.38
C ILE A 34 -0.19 8.86 -6.92
N SER A 35 -0.53 10.13 -6.66
CA SER A 35 -0.93 10.61 -5.34
C SER A 35 -2.19 9.91 -4.82
N ASP A 36 -3.16 9.58 -5.67
CA ASP A 36 -4.39 8.90 -5.29
C ASP A 36 -4.12 7.44 -4.95
N LYS A 37 -3.26 6.78 -5.72
CA LYS A 37 -2.81 5.41 -5.47
C LYS A 37 -2.03 5.32 -4.14
N LEU A 38 -1.10 6.25 -3.91
CA LEU A 38 -0.37 6.36 -2.65
C LEU A 38 -1.27 6.76 -1.47
N MET A 39 -2.30 7.58 -1.71
CA MET A 39 -3.31 7.90 -0.70
C MET A 39 -4.13 6.67 -0.31
N MET A 40 -4.52 5.84 -1.29
CA MET A 40 -5.21 4.58 -1.02
C MET A 40 -4.33 3.62 -0.22
N TRP A 41 -3.07 3.48 -0.61
CA TRP A 41 -2.06 2.72 0.13
C TRP A 41 -1.91 3.20 1.57
N GLY A 42 -1.76 4.51 1.77
CA GLY A 42 -1.61 5.11 3.09
C GLY A 42 -2.83 4.89 3.99
N LYS A 43 -4.06 5.05 3.45
CA LYS A 43 -5.30 4.79 4.18
C LYS A 43 -5.44 3.32 4.59
N TYR A 44 -5.05 2.39 3.72
CA TYR A 44 -5.09 0.96 4.03
C TYR A 44 -4.13 0.59 5.16
N HIS A 45 -2.88 1.04 5.08
CA HIS A 45 -1.89 0.75 6.12
C HIS A 45 -2.19 1.44 7.45
N ARG A 46 -2.77 2.64 7.39
CA ARG A 46 -3.33 3.31 8.55
C ARG A 46 -4.42 2.47 9.23
N TYR A 47 -5.42 2.04 8.47
CA TYR A 47 -6.50 1.20 9.00
C TYR A 47 -5.96 -0.07 9.64
N LYS A 48 -4.96 -0.71 9.01
CA LYS A 48 -4.30 -1.89 9.59
C LYS A 48 -3.63 -1.56 10.92
N SER A 49 -2.95 -0.42 11.02
CA SER A 49 -2.34 0.04 12.27
C SER A 49 -3.39 0.25 13.37
N ASP A 50 -4.42 1.03 13.08
CA ASP A 50 -5.52 1.35 14.02
C ASP A 50 -6.28 0.08 14.48
N CYS A 51 -6.29 -0.98 13.67
CA CYS A 51 -6.90 -2.27 14.00
C CYS A 51 -5.92 -3.30 14.58
N GLY A 52 -4.69 -2.89 14.94
CA GLY A 52 -3.67 -3.75 15.53
C GLY A 52 -3.16 -4.86 14.61
N TYR A 53 -3.18 -4.64 13.29
CA TYR A 53 -2.75 -5.58 12.23
C TYR A 53 -3.47 -6.94 12.19
N LYS A 54 -4.48 -7.17 13.04
CA LYS A 54 -5.18 -8.46 13.18
C LYS A 54 -6.33 -8.66 12.20
N ARG A 55 -6.82 -7.59 11.57
CA ARG A 55 -7.99 -7.67 10.68
C ARG A 55 -7.61 -8.08 9.26
N LYS A 56 -8.45 -8.94 8.66
CA LYS A 56 -8.31 -9.38 7.27
C LYS A 56 -8.43 -8.18 6.33
N SER A 57 -7.68 -8.22 5.23
CA SER A 57 -7.65 -7.17 4.21
C SER A 57 -9.06 -6.83 3.69
N SER A 58 -9.96 -7.81 3.59
CA SER A 58 -11.36 -7.63 3.20
C SER A 58 -12.18 -6.75 4.14
N SER A 59 -11.81 -6.64 5.42
CA SER A 59 -12.46 -5.75 6.39
C SER A 59 -12.16 -4.27 6.16
N PHE A 60 -11.12 -3.95 5.37
CA PHE A 60 -10.86 -2.58 4.93
C PHE A 60 -11.94 -2.11 3.95
N ILE A 61 -12.35 -2.96 3.00
CA ILE A 61 -13.31 -2.60 1.95
C ILE A 61 -14.66 -2.19 2.54
N SER A 62 -15.08 -2.80 3.67
CA SER A 62 -16.31 -2.45 4.38
C SER A 62 -16.15 -1.33 5.41
N SER A 63 -14.96 -0.75 5.55
CA SER A 63 -14.69 0.28 6.55
C SER A 63 -15.06 1.69 6.05
N PRO A 64 -15.32 2.66 6.95
CA PRO A 64 -15.45 4.06 6.55
C PRO A 64 -14.20 4.60 5.82
N ALA A 65 -13.02 4.02 6.05
CA ALA A 65 -11.76 4.46 5.45
C ALA A 65 -11.64 4.13 3.95
N SER A 66 -12.37 3.13 3.47
CA SER A 66 -12.43 2.77 2.03
C SER A 66 -13.55 3.50 1.27
N LYS A 67 -14.43 4.25 1.96
CA LYS A 67 -15.60 4.87 1.34
C LYS A 67 -15.19 5.79 0.18
N GLY A 68 -15.74 5.52 -1.00
CA GLY A 68 -15.44 6.28 -2.23
C GLY A 68 -14.11 5.93 -2.90
N LEU A 69 -13.43 4.86 -2.48
CA LEU A 69 -12.22 4.36 -3.13
C LEU A 69 -12.54 3.08 -3.90
N PHE A 70 -12.10 3.00 -5.16
CA PHE A 70 -11.96 1.73 -5.85
C PHE A 70 -10.70 1.06 -5.32
N PHE A 71 -10.86 0.01 -4.51
CA PHE A 71 -9.75 -0.61 -3.80
C PHE A 71 -9.27 -1.88 -4.51
N ASP A 72 -7.96 -1.94 -4.74
CA ASP A 72 -7.28 -3.04 -5.43
C ASP A 72 -6.11 -3.53 -4.56
N PHE A 73 -6.20 -4.79 -4.09
CA PHE A 73 -5.16 -5.40 -3.25
C PHE A 73 -3.86 -5.64 -4.01
N GLU A 74 -3.93 -6.00 -5.30
CA GLU A 74 -2.74 -6.25 -6.11
C GLU A 74 -1.95 -4.95 -6.31
N LEU A 75 -2.67 -3.84 -6.51
CA LEU A 75 -2.08 -2.50 -6.55
C LEU A 75 -1.39 -2.14 -5.23
N ILE A 76 -2.01 -2.45 -4.08
CA ILE A 76 -1.39 -2.19 -2.77
C ILE A 76 -0.13 -3.02 -2.58
N ASP A 77 -0.19 -4.33 -2.87
CA ASP A 77 0.97 -5.22 -2.73
C ASP A 77 2.11 -4.80 -3.65
N PHE A 78 1.79 -4.27 -4.83
CA PHE A 78 2.78 -3.71 -5.74
C PHE A 78 3.45 -2.44 -5.18
N ILE A 79 2.66 -1.48 -4.68
CA ILE A 79 3.18 -0.28 -4.03
C ILE A 79 4.04 -0.66 -2.82
N ASP A 80 3.64 -1.66 -2.02
CA ASP A 80 4.40 -2.17 -0.89
C ASP A 80 5.79 -2.66 -1.32
N LYS A 81 5.88 -3.42 -2.42
CA LYS A 81 7.17 -3.89 -2.95
C LYS A 81 8.05 -2.73 -3.40
N ILE A 82 7.50 -1.73 -4.09
CA ILE A 82 8.26 -0.56 -4.53
C ILE A 82 8.78 0.22 -3.33
N LEU A 83 7.92 0.54 -2.36
CA LEU A 83 8.30 1.34 -1.20
C LEU A 83 9.27 0.57 -0.28
N LEU A 84 9.13 -0.75 -0.18
CA LEU A 84 10.11 -1.59 0.49
C LEU A 84 11.50 -1.45 -0.16
N SER A 85 11.58 -1.40 -1.49
CA SER A 85 12.87 -1.20 -2.19
C SER A 85 13.53 0.14 -1.86
N LEU A 86 12.74 1.21 -1.65
CA LEU A 86 13.27 2.49 -1.16
C LEU A 86 13.73 2.39 0.29
N LYS A 87 12.92 1.78 1.16
CA LYS A 87 13.21 1.58 2.59
C LYS A 87 14.51 0.82 2.83
N THR A 88 14.76 -0.23 2.04
CA THR A 88 15.92 -1.12 2.21
C THR A 88 17.07 -0.78 1.25
N SER A 89 16.99 0.33 0.52
CA SER A 89 18.05 0.74 -0.41
C SER A 89 19.35 1.04 0.34
N SER A 90 20.50 0.76 -0.26
CA SER A 90 21.81 1.17 0.26
C SER A 90 22.03 2.68 0.18
N LEU A 91 21.25 3.39 -0.66
CA LEU A 91 21.33 4.83 -0.82
C LEU A 91 20.52 5.54 0.27
N ILE A 92 21.19 6.30 1.14
CA ILE A 92 20.55 7.07 2.22
C ILE A 92 19.44 7.99 1.71
N LYS A 93 19.61 8.53 0.50
CA LYS A 93 18.61 9.38 -0.16
C LYS A 93 17.27 8.65 -0.35
N HIS A 94 17.30 7.39 -0.79
CA HIS A 94 16.08 6.60 -0.99
C HIS A 94 15.39 6.25 0.32
N GLN A 95 16.16 5.95 1.38
CA GLN A 95 15.60 5.72 2.71
C GLN A 95 14.91 6.98 3.25
N GLN A 96 15.49 8.15 3.01
CA GLN A 96 14.90 9.44 3.39
C GLN A 96 13.66 9.79 2.56
N GLU A 97 13.63 9.43 1.28
CA GLU A 97 12.46 9.56 0.41
C GLU A 97 11.32 8.65 0.87
N TYR A 98 11.63 7.40 1.23
CA TYR A 98 10.67 6.48 1.85
C TYR A 98 10.09 7.06 3.14
N ALA A 99 10.92 7.56 4.05
CA ALA A 99 10.47 8.12 5.32
C ALA A 99 9.49 9.29 5.12
N VAL A 100 9.70 10.12 4.10
CA VAL A 100 8.79 11.22 3.75
C VAL A 100 7.46 10.69 3.19
N ILE A 101 7.47 9.71 2.29
CA ILE A 101 6.24 9.14 1.70
C ILE A 101 5.41 8.40 2.75
N ASP A 102 6.05 7.60 3.59
CA ASP A 102 5.41 6.86 4.68
C ASP A 102 4.71 7.86 5.63
N ALA A 103 5.44 8.86 6.13
CA ALA A 103 4.88 9.88 7.02
C ALA A 103 3.76 10.70 6.35
N TYR A 104 3.87 11.02 5.06
CA TYR A 104 2.89 11.84 4.35
C TYR A 104 1.57 11.10 4.06
N TYR A 105 1.66 9.87 3.56
CA TYR A 105 0.50 9.12 3.10
C TYR A 105 -0.09 8.21 4.18
N LYS A 106 0.75 7.49 4.92
CA LYS A 106 0.31 6.61 6.02
C LYS A 106 0.07 7.43 7.29
N GLY A 107 0.94 8.39 7.59
CA GLY A 107 0.94 9.13 8.86
C GLY A 107 1.87 8.49 9.88
N ILE A 108 1.77 8.93 11.14
CA ILE A 108 2.52 8.34 12.27
C ILE A 108 1.55 7.74 13.28
N ASP A 109 1.94 6.60 13.83
CA ASP A 109 1.24 5.96 14.94
C ASP A 109 1.62 6.69 16.23
N LEU A 110 0.61 7.12 16.99
CA LEU A 110 0.76 7.80 18.27
C LEU A 110 0.09 6.97 19.35
N ALA A 111 0.78 6.83 20.49
CA ALA A 111 0.25 6.25 21.70
C ALA A 111 0.20 7.34 22.78
N ILE A 112 -0.99 7.87 23.08
CA ILE A 112 -1.20 8.87 24.14
C ILE A 112 -2.23 8.32 25.11
N ASP A 113 -1.91 8.31 26.41
CA ASP A 113 -2.79 7.88 27.49
C ASP A 113 -3.41 6.47 27.30
N GLY A 114 -2.66 5.55 26.70
CA GLY A 114 -3.10 4.18 26.45
C GLY A 114 -4.02 3.99 25.24
N TYR A 115 -4.19 5.02 24.42
CA TYR A 115 -4.90 4.95 23.14
C TYR A 115 -3.93 5.04 21.97
N ASP A 116 -4.02 4.06 21.06
CA ASP A 116 -3.26 4.01 19.83
C ASP A 116 -4.10 4.55 18.67
N TRP A 117 -3.55 5.51 17.93
CA TRP A 117 -4.19 6.05 16.72
C TRP A 117 -3.18 6.62 15.73
N SER A 118 -3.54 6.66 14.45
CA SER A 118 -2.68 7.19 13.41
C SER A 118 -3.01 8.63 13.01
N GLN A 119 -2.06 9.56 13.16
CA GLN A 119 -2.22 10.96 12.76
C GLN A 119 -1.71 11.21 11.33
N LYS A 120 -2.51 11.92 10.51
CA LYS A 120 -2.03 12.43 9.21
C LYS A 120 -1.20 13.67 9.42
N LEU A 121 -0.02 13.71 8.81
CA LEU A 121 0.91 14.82 8.94
C LEU A 121 0.84 15.74 7.71
N THR A 122 0.91 17.06 7.94
CA THR A 122 1.15 18.03 6.88
C THR A 122 2.65 18.08 6.54
N ILE A 123 3.03 18.73 5.43
CA ILE A 123 4.45 18.97 5.09
C ILE A 123 5.20 19.67 6.23
N ARG A 124 4.52 20.56 6.98
CA ARG A 124 5.10 21.25 8.13
C ARG A 124 5.38 20.29 9.28
N ASP A 125 4.44 19.41 9.60
CA ASP A 125 4.58 18.46 10.70
C ASP A 125 5.67 17.43 10.39
N ILE A 126 5.75 16.98 9.12
CA ILE A 126 6.82 16.08 8.66
C ILE A 126 8.18 16.76 8.73
N ALA A 127 8.28 18.04 8.34
CA ALA A 127 9.52 18.80 8.42
C ALA A 127 10.04 18.88 9.87
N GLN A 128 9.13 19.07 10.84
CA GLN A 128 9.45 19.05 12.27
C GLN A 128 9.82 17.64 12.73
N TYR A 129 9.00 16.63 12.41
CA TYR A 129 9.20 15.24 12.79
C TYR A 129 10.52 14.66 12.30
N LEU A 130 10.91 14.96 11.05
CA LEU A 130 12.14 14.49 10.43
C LEU A 130 13.33 15.45 10.61
N ASN A 131 13.13 16.59 11.28
CA ASN A 131 14.13 17.65 11.45
C ASN A 131 14.81 18.08 10.13
N ILE A 132 14.01 18.40 9.12
CA ILE A 132 14.47 18.84 7.78
C ILE A 132 13.66 20.04 7.28
N PRO A 133 14.18 20.84 6.32
CA PRO A 133 13.42 21.94 5.73
C PRO A 133 12.15 21.47 5.01
N LYS A 134 11.08 22.30 5.06
CA LYS A 134 9.82 22.05 4.34
C LYS A 134 10.02 21.84 2.84
N SER A 135 10.95 22.58 2.23
CA SER A 135 11.32 22.43 0.82
C SER A 135 11.92 21.06 0.54
N THR A 136 12.75 20.53 1.46
CA THR A 136 13.31 19.18 1.37
C THR A 136 12.22 18.12 1.45
N VAL A 137 11.23 18.27 2.33
CA VAL A 137 10.05 17.37 2.40
C VAL A 137 9.31 17.37 1.07
N ALA A 138 8.97 18.55 0.54
CA ALA A 138 8.23 18.67 -0.73
C ALA A 138 9.00 18.03 -1.90
N ASN A 139 10.32 18.27 -1.98
CA ASN A 139 11.16 17.70 -3.02
C ASN A 139 11.26 16.18 -2.91
N ARG A 140 11.54 15.64 -1.72
CA ARG A 140 11.63 14.19 -1.49
C ARG A 140 10.31 13.48 -1.77
N LYS A 141 9.18 14.06 -1.35
CA LYS A 141 7.84 13.57 -1.69
C LYS A 141 7.66 13.46 -3.21
N LYS A 142 7.95 14.55 -3.94
CA LYS A 142 7.84 14.56 -5.41
C LYS A 142 8.76 13.55 -6.07
N THR A 143 10.01 13.43 -5.62
CA THR A 143 10.98 12.47 -6.17
C THR A 143 10.52 11.02 -5.93
N ALA A 144 10.03 10.71 -4.74
CA ALA A 144 9.54 9.38 -4.43
C ALA A 144 8.25 9.03 -5.19
N GLU A 145 7.33 9.98 -5.36
CA GLU A 145 6.16 9.82 -6.24
C GLU A 145 6.57 9.51 -7.68
N GLN A 146 7.56 10.24 -8.20
CA GLN A 146 8.08 9.99 -9.54
C GLN A 146 8.75 8.62 -9.64
N PHE A 147 9.47 8.18 -8.61
CA PHE A 147 10.07 6.85 -8.57
C PHE A 147 9.00 5.77 -8.67
N VAL A 148 7.95 5.86 -7.85
CA VAL A 148 6.83 4.90 -7.88
C VAL A 148 6.16 4.91 -9.26
N LEU A 149 5.87 6.09 -9.82
CA LEU A 149 5.29 6.22 -11.15
C LEU A 149 6.17 5.57 -12.24
N ASN A 150 7.49 5.74 -12.17
CA ASN A 150 8.41 5.11 -13.11
C ASN A 150 8.37 3.58 -13.04
N GLU A 151 8.24 3.01 -11.84
CA GLU A 151 8.07 1.56 -11.67
C GLU A 151 6.74 1.05 -12.24
N PHE A 152 5.64 1.82 -12.10
CA PHE A 152 4.37 1.50 -12.78
C PHE A 152 4.52 1.49 -14.31
N ILE A 153 5.20 2.50 -14.87
CA ILE A 153 5.41 2.59 -16.33
C ILE A 153 6.26 1.44 -16.86
N LYS A 154 7.22 0.95 -16.08
CA LYS A 154 8.03 -0.22 -16.47
C LYS A 154 7.18 -1.47 -16.57
N LEU A 155 6.25 -1.68 -15.63
CA LEU A 155 5.33 -2.82 -15.69
C LEU A 155 4.37 -2.76 -16.88
N SER A 156 3.86 -1.58 -17.22
CA SER A 156 2.90 -1.43 -18.33
C SER A 156 3.53 -1.58 -19.73
N LYS A 157 4.85 -1.76 -19.81
CA LYS A 157 5.61 -1.94 -21.06
C LYS A 157 6.10 -3.39 -21.26
N LEU A 158 5.79 -4.28 -20.32
CA LEU A 158 6.03 -5.72 -20.40
C LEU A 158 4.76 -6.43 -20.86
#